data_AF-A0A7V9LFS7-F1
#
_entry.id   AF-A0A7V9LFS7-F1
#
_cell.length_a   1.000
_cell.length_b   1.000
_cell.length_c   1.000
_cell.angle_alpha   90.00
_cell.angle_beta   90.00
_cell.angle_gamma   90.00
#
_symmetry.space_group_name_H-M   'P 1'
#
loop_
_entity.id
_entity.type
_entity.pdbx_description
1 polymer ?
#
loop_
_entity_poly.entity_id
_entity_poly.type
_entity_poly.pdbx_seq_one_letter_code
_entity_poly.pdbx_strand_id
1 'polypeptide(L)'
;MSKRRDNTRRLRAAVDALPRHTKLGMLDGINRSRVIVGAYTDKRGGVCPMLAAHRNGGRTDFASFARAWDAYTGARKARRASAREVNTLRGYLEVALIREGVAPPQAGDGASWAAERPLAQEVRDVQASRRRLAEAEAHDASEVTIEDILAGTYAASEQERSERRAAEVLDDGLRKNQDSLTRR
;
A
#
# COMPACT_ATOMS: atom_id res chain seq x y z
N MET A 1 -14.19 -7.10 3.70
CA MET A 1 -13.60 -6.21 4.74
C MET A 1 -13.77 -4.76 4.28
N SER A 2 -14.15 -3.78 5.12
CA SER A 2 -14.41 -2.41 4.61
C SER A 2 -13.14 -1.77 4.03
N LYS A 3 -13.18 -1.27 2.78
CA LYS A 3 -12.09 -0.62 2.04
C LYS A 3 -11.33 0.44 2.85
N ARG A 4 -12.01 1.15 3.76
CA ARG A 4 -11.41 2.14 4.65
C ARG A 4 -10.46 1.52 5.69
N ARG A 5 -10.85 0.37 6.27
CA ARG A 5 -10.01 -0.35 7.24
C ARG A 5 -8.76 -0.90 6.56
N ASP A 6 -8.91 -1.37 5.33
CA ASP A 6 -7.80 -1.84 4.52
C ASP A 6 -6.81 -0.71 4.20
N ASN A 7 -7.27 0.43 3.67
CA ASN A 7 -6.40 1.59 3.41
C ASN A 7 -5.67 2.09 4.67
N THR A 8 -6.32 2.02 5.83
CA THR A 8 -5.72 2.41 7.12
C THR A 8 -4.57 1.45 7.49
N ARG A 9 -4.76 0.15 7.28
CA ARG A 9 -3.74 -0.88 7.52
C ARG A 9 -2.58 -0.73 6.54
N ARG A 10 -2.87 -0.52 5.25
CA ARG A 10 -1.86 -0.28 4.20
C ARG A 10 -1.00 0.94 4.49
N LEU A 11 -1.60 2.07 4.89
CA LEU A 11 -0.83 3.26 5.29
C LEU A 11 0.07 2.98 6.50
N ARG A 12 -0.44 2.28 7.52
CA ARG A 12 0.36 1.93 8.69
C ARG A 12 1.56 1.06 8.33
N ALA A 13 1.34 0.01 7.52
CA ALA A 13 2.41 -0.87 7.06
C ALA A 13 3.45 -0.10 6.23
N ALA A 14 3.01 0.80 5.35
CA ALA A 14 3.90 1.64 4.56
C ALA A 14 4.76 2.56 5.45
N VAL A 15 4.18 3.17 6.49
CA VAL A 15 4.92 3.99 7.47
C VAL A 15 5.92 3.12 8.26
N ASP A 16 5.50 1.94 8.71
CA ASP A 16 6.38 1.03 9.45
C ASP A 16 7.58 0.61 8.60
N ALA A 17 7.40 0.41 7.30
CA ALA A 17 8.45 0.05 6.35
C ALA A 17 9.43 1.18 6.01
N LEU A 18 9.12 2.45 6.30
CA LEU A 18 10.04 3.55 6.03
C LEU A 18 11.35 3.41 6.81
N PRO A 19 12.49 3.90 6.29
CA PRO A 19 13.70 4.08 7.08
C PRO A 19 13.50 5.07 8.21
N ARG A 20 14.17 4.84 9.35
CA ARG A 20 14.09 5.72 10.53
C ARG A 20 14.31 7.19 10.19
N HIS A 21 15.40 7.51 9.48
CA HIS A 21 15.74 8.88 9.10
C HIS A 21 14.65 9.52 8.23
N THR A 22 13.97 8.73 7.39
CA THR A 22 12.85 9.20 6.58
C THR A 22 11.62 9.46 7.46
N LYS A 23 11.34 8.64 8.48
CA LYS A 23 10.27 8.92 9.45
C LYS A 23 10.54 10.19 10.24
N LEU A 24 11.78 10.39 10.68
CA LEU A 24 12.22 11.59 11.40
C LEU A 24 12.07 12.86 10.55
N GLY A 25 12.64 12.85 9.35
CA GLY A 25 12.52 13.98 8.42
C GLY A 25 11.07 14.23 8.02
N MET A 26 10.28 13.18 7.82
CA MET A 26 8.86 13.32 7.51
C MET A 26 8.12 13.98 8.67
N LEU A 27 8.33 13.52 9.91
CA LEU A 27 7.69 14.04 11.11
C LEU A 27 8.00 15.54 11.31
N ASP A 28 9.27 15.92 11.16
CA ASP A 28 9.66 17.34 11.21
C ASP A 28 9.06 18.14 10.04
N GLY A 29 9.10 17.56 8.83
CA GLY A 29 8.59 18.19 7.62
C GLY A 29 7.09 18.45 7.64
N ILE A 30 6.27 17.51 8.10
CA ILE A 30 4.81 17.69 8.20
C ILE A 30 4.40 18.70 9.27
N ASN A 31 5.28 18.96 10.25
CA ASN A 31 5.06 19.98 11.27
C ASN A 31 5.36 21.39 10.76
N ARG A 32 6.31 21.52 9.84
CA ARG A 32 6.78 22.81 9.30
C ARG A 32 6.10 23.20 7.98
N SER A 33 5.46 22.26 7.30
CA SER A 33 5.01 22.44 5.92
C SER A 33 3.50 22.31 5.76
N ARG A 34 2.96 22.96 4.72
CA ARG A 34 1.59 22.74 4.26
C ARG A 34 1.49 21.41 3.53
N VAL A 35 1.02 20.37 4.21
CA VAL A 35 0.90 19.02 3.63
C VAL A 35 -0.23 18.94 2.60
N ILE A 36 0.05 18.31 1.46
CA ILE A 36 -0.91 18.00 0.41
C ILE A 36 -1.01 16.49 0.14
N VAL A 37 -2.05 16.12 -0.59
CA VAL A 37 -2.35 14.76 -1.07
C VAL A 37 -2.55 14.79 -2.58
N GLY A 38 -2.31 13.68 -3.27
CA GLY A 38 -2.58 13.52 -4.70
C GLY A 38 -1.67 14.30 -5.65
N ALA A 39 -0.56 14.85 -5.16
CA ALA A 39 0.49 15.51 -5.95
C ALA A 39 1.78 15.66 -5.14
N TYR A 40 2.89 15.90 -5.84
CA TYR A 40 4.22 16.13 -5.24
C TYR A 40 4.35 17.52 -4.62
N THR A 41 3.92 18.55 -5.35
CA THR A 41 3.86 19.96 -4.93
C THR A 41 2.59 20.61 -5.47
N ASP A 42 2.11 21.70 -4.86
CA ASP A 42 1.07 22.55 -5.44
C ASP A 42 1.54 24.01 -5.67
N LYS A 43 0.76 24.78 -6.42
CA LYS A 43 1.06 26.18 -6.74
C LYS A 43 1.01 27.12 -5.52
N ARG A 44 0.58 26.63 -4.36
CA ARG A 44 0.45 27.38 -3.10
C ARG A 44 1.54 27.00 -2.09
N GLY A 45 2.62 26.35 -2.56
CA GLY A 45 3.74 25.93 -1.72
C GLY A 45 3.46 24.71 -0.85
N GLY A 46 2.37 23.99 -1.11
CA GLY A 46 2.09 22.72 -0.46
C GLY A 46 3.01 21.60 -0.97
N VAL A 47 3.37 20.68 -0.09
CA VAL A 47 4.28 19.56 -0.38
C VAL A 47 3.71 18.23 0.10
N CYS A 48 3.96 17.16 -0.64
CA CYS A 48 3.63 15.82 -0.18
C CYS A 48 4.50 15.44 1.03
N PRO A 49 4.07 14.48 1.87
CA PRO A 49 4.86 14.07 3.02
C PRO A 49 6.26 13.53 2.66
N MET A 50 6.44 12.92 1.49
CA MET A 50 7.76 12.45 1.04
C MET A 50 8.71 13.60 0.75
N LEU A 51 8.25 14.62 0.03
CA LEU A 51 9.07 15.82 -0.23
C LEU A 51 9.33 16.59 1.08
N ALA A 52 8.35 16.62 1.98
CA ALA A 52 8.56 17.15 3.32
C ALA A 52 9.67 16.39 4.06
N ALA A 53 9.70 15.06 3.95
CA ALA A 53 10.77 14.25 4.49
C ALA A 53 12.12 14.60 3.87
N HIS A 54 12.20 14.70 2.54
CA HIS A 54 13.44 14.98 1.82
C HIS A 54 14.09 16.30 2.21
N ARG A 55 13.27 17.35 2.34
CA ARG A 55 13.73 18.67 2.76
C ARG A 55 14.31 18.68 4.19
N ASN A 56 13.96 17.67 4.99
CA ASN A 56 14.41 17.53 6.38
C ASN A 56 15.28 16.28 6.57
N GLY A 57 16.02 15.87 5.53
CA GLY A 57 17.05 14.82 5.63
C GLY A 57 16.61 13.41 5.24
N GLY A 58 15.37 13.21 4.82
CA GLY A 58 14.94 11.96 4.16
C GLY A 58 15.68 11.77 2.84
N ARG A 59 16.28 10.61 2.57
CA ARG A 59 16.98 10.37 1.28
C ARG A 59 16.43 9.20 0.49
N THR A 60 15.21 8.77 0.80
CA THR A 60 14.60 7.60 0.16
C THR A 60 13.34 7.98 -0.58
N ASP A 61 13.16 7.44 -1.79
CA ASP A 61 11.88 7.43 -2.50
C ASP A 61 11.09 6.17 -2.14
N PHE A 62 9.87 6.35 -1.63
CA PHE A 62 8.99 5.26 -1.22
C PHE A 62 7.65 5.39 -1.95
N ALA A 63 7.60 4.86 -3.18
CA ALA A 63 6.39 4.90 -4.01
C ALA A 63 5.20 4.18 -3.34
N SER A 64 5.46 3.10 -2.59
CA SER A 64 4.46 2.38 -1.80
C SER A 64 3.79 3.27 -0.75
N PHE A 65 4.57 4.11 -0.05
CA PHE A 65 4.02 5.10 0.89
C PHE A 65 3.18 6.14 0.16
N ALA A 66 3.66 6.70 -0.96
CA ALA A 66 2.90 7.71 -1.70
C ALA A 66 1.52 7.17 -2.14
N ARG A 67 1.48 5.94 -2.68
CA ARG A 67 0.24 5.25 -3.05
C ARG A 67 -0.66 5.01 -1.84
N ALA A 68 -0.12 4.51 -0.73
CA ALA A 68 -0.88 4.23 0.48
C ALA A 68 -1.46 5.50 1.12
N TRP A 69 -0.71 6.61 1.07
CA TRP A 69 -1.15 7.92 1.52
C TRP A 69 -2.32 8.46 0.69
N ASP A 70 -2.20 8.43 -0.64
CA ASP A 70 -3.28 8.88 -1.52
C ASP A 70 -4.52 7.98 -1.43
N ALA A 71 -4.34 6.67 -1.27
CA ALA A 71 -5.43 5.72 -1.04
C ALA A 71 -6.14 5.95 0.30
N TYR A 72 -5.40 6.18 1.38
CA TYR A 72 -5.95 6.49 2.71
C TYR A 72 -6.78 7.78 2.70
N THR A 73 -6.28 8.80 2.02
CA THR A 73 -6.94 10.11 1.92
C THR A 73 -8.04 10.15 0.85
N GLY A 74 -8.15 9.09 0.03
CA GLY A 74 -9.09 9.02 -1.09
C GLY A 74 -8.83 10.10 -2.14
N ALA A 75 -7.59 10.56 -2.27
CA ALA A 75 -7.24 11.65 -3.17
C ALA A 75 -7.37 11.22 -4.64
N ARG A 76 -8.22 11.93 -5.40
CA ARG A 76 -8.27 11.81 -6.87
C ARG A 76 -7.65 13.00 -7.60
N LYS A 77 -7.43 14.11 -6.89
CA LYS A 77 -6.81 15.34 -7.37
C LYS A 77 -6.01 15.97 -6.23
N ALA A 78 -5.02 16.78 -6.60
CA ALA A 78 -4.21 17.53 -5.65
C ALA A 78 -5.09 18.39 -4.72
N ARG A 79 -4.96 18.21 -3.40
CA ARG A 79 -5.63 19.05 -2.41
C ARG A 79 -4.81 19.16 -1.12
N ARG A 80 -5.17 20.11 -0.27
CA ARG A 80 -4.63 20.18 1.09
C ARG A 80 -5.05 18.95 1.88
N ALA A 81 -4.12 18.36 2.64
CA ALA A 81 -4.45 17.36 3.64
C ALA A 81 -5.23 18.04 4.78
N SER A 82 -6.28 17.39 5.27
CA SER A 82 -7.02 17.83 6.44
C SER A 82 -6.17 17.65 7.71
N ALA A 83 -6.51 18.39 8.76
CA ALA A 83 -5.83 18.26 10.06
C ALA A 83 -5.90 16.82 10.60
N ARG A 84 -7.04 16.15 10.42
CA ARG A 84 -7.21 14.75 10.82
C ARG A 84 -6.26 13.81 10.08
N GLU A 85 -6.12 13.99 8.77
CA GLU A 85 -5.21 13.16 7.95
C GLU A 85 -3.75 13.35 8.38
N VAL A 86 -3.33 14.60 8.58
CA VAL A 86 -1.97 14.93 9.06
C VAL A 86 -1.73 14.36 10.46
N ASN A 87 -2.70 14.49 11.37
CA ASN A 87 -2.59 13.96 12.73
C ASN A 87 -2.52 12.42 12.75
N THR A 88 -3.27 11.73 11.88
CA THR A 88 -3.14 10.28 11.73
C THR A 88 -1.74 9.89 11.27
N LEU A 89 -1.21 10.56 10.24
CA LEU A 89 0.14 10.30 9.74
C LEU A 89 1.18 10.54 10.83
N ARG A 90 1.07 11.66 11.56
CA ARG A 90 1.91 11.99 12.71
C ARG A 90 1.91 10.87 13.75
N GLY A 91 0.74 10.43 14.19
CA GLY A 91 0.63 9.38 15.21
C GLY A 91 1.26 8.06 14.75
N TYR A 92 1.15 7.71 13.47
CA TYR A 92 1.83 6.52 12.94
C TYR A 92 3.35 6.67 12.91
N LEU A 93 3.86 7.85 12.55
CA LEU A 93 5.31 8.13 12.58
C LEU A 93 5.85 8.04 14.00
N GLU A 94 5.19 8.68 14.97
CA GLU A 94 5.57 8.67 16.39
C GLU A 94 5.58 7.25 16.96
N VAL A 95 4.50 6.47 16.75
CA VAL A 95 4.43 5.07 17.22
C VAL A 95 5.51 4.21 16.56
N ALA A 96 5.77 4.39 15.26
CA ALA A 96 6.81 3.65 14.57
C ALA A 96 8.21 4.00 15.08
N LEU A 97 8.47 5.27 15.41
CA LEU A 97 9.74 5.72 15.98
C LEU A 97 9.95 5.21 17.43
N ILE A 98 8.90 5.23 18.25
CA ILE A 98 8.93 4.66 19.61
C ILE A 98 9.26 3.17 19.57
N ARG A 99 8.65 2.41 18.65
CA ARG A 99 8.94 0.99 18.45
C ARG A 99 10.38 0.72 18.03
N GLU A 100 11.00 1.67 17.34
CA GLU A 100 12.40 1.62 16.95
C GLU A 100 13.36 2.11 18.07
N GLY A 101 12.84 2.40 19.26
CA GLY A 101 13.61 2.84 20.42
C GLY A 101 14.02 4.31 20.37
N VAL A 102 13.38 5.14 19.54
CA VAL A 102 13.57 6.59 19.57
C VAL A 102 12.70 7.14 20.69
N ALA A 103 13.33 7.74 21.70
CA ALA A 103 12.61 8.38 22.79
C ALA A 103 11.83 9.59 22.25
N PRO A 104 10.58 9.80 22.68
CA PRO A 104 9.88 11.03 22.36
C PRO A 104 10.63 12.23 22.96
N PRO A 105 10.62 13.39 22.28
CA PRO A 105 11.20 14.61 22.83
C PRO A 105 10.51 14.94 24.14
N GLN A 106 11.31 15.29 25.16
CA GLN A 106 10.77 15.74 26.43
C GLN A 106 10.09 17.10 26.23
N ALA A 107 8.93 17.27 26.85
CA ALA A 107 8.17 18.52 26.76
C ALA A 107 8.95 19.65 27.46
N GLY A 108 9.62 20.51 26.69
CA GLY A 108 10.33 21.67 27.24
C GLY A 108 11.43 22.23 26.34
N ASP A 109 12.13 21.40 25.57
CA ASP A 109 13.47 21.79 25.08
C ASP A 109 13.55 22.15 23.59
N GLY A 110 12.42 22.33 22.91
CA GLY A 110 12.41 22.48 21.45
C GLY A 110 13.01 21.26 20.72
N ALA A 111 13.07 20.11 21.41
CA ALA A 111 13.76 18.92 20.97
C ALA A 111 13.10 18.33 19.72
N SER A 112 13.89 18.23 18.65
CA SER A 112 13.55 17.48 17.46
C SER A 112 13.80 15.99 17.71
N TRP A 113 12.96 15.12 17.13
CA TRP A 113 13.21 13.68 17.11
C TRP A 113 14.54 13.31 16.40
N ALA A 114 15.15 14.25 15.68
CA ALA A 114 16.41 14.08 14.95
C ALA A 114 17.63 14.35 15.84
N ALA A 115 18.00 13.39 16.71
CA ALA A 115 19.36 13.32 17.23
C ALA A 115 20.31 12.78 16.13
N GLU A 116 21.50 13.36 15.97
CA GLU A 116 22.48 12.93 14.97
C GLU A 116 22.90 11.46 15.19
N ARG A 117 22.94 10.67 14.11
CA ARG A 117 23.29 9.23 14.15
C ARG A 117 24.49 8.90 13.25
N PRO A 118 25.28 7.87 13.61
CA PRO A 118 26.36 7.40 12.75
C PRO A 118 25.85 6.75 11.45
N LEU A 119 26.53 7.05 10.33
CA LEU A 119 26.23 6.54 8.97
C LEU A 119 26.04 5.01 8.89
N ALA A 120 26.81 4.22 9.63
CA ALA A 120 26.69 2.75 9.62
C ALA A 120 25.31 2.26 10.08
N GLN A 121 24.70 2.98 11.01
CA GLN A 121 23.37 2.67 11.48
C GLN A 121 22.31 3.07 10.45
N GLU A 122 22.53 4.15 9.72
CA GLU A 122 21.66 4.60 8.63
C GLU A 122 21.58 3.56 7.51
N VAL A 123 22.72 2.99 7.10
CA VAL A 123 22.78 1.92 6.09
C VAL A 123 21.99 0.69 6.53
N ARG A 124 22.12 0.27 7.79
CA ARG A 124 21.35 -0.86 8.33
C ARG A 124 19.85 -0.61 8.29
N ASP A 125 19.42 0.59 8.66
CA ASP A 125 18.00 0.95 8.65
C ASP A 125 17.45 0.99 7.21
N VAL A 126 18.23 1.49 6.24
CA VAL A 126 17.86 1.47 4.81
C VAL A 126 17.68 0.03 4.31
N GLN A 127 18.62 -0.86 4.62
CA GLN A 127 18.53 -2.26 4.21
C GLN A 127 17.35 -2.99 4.86
N ALA A 128 17.13 -2.79 6.17
CA ALA A 128 15.98 -3.35 6.87
C ALA A 128 14.64 -2.86 6.30
N SER A 129 14.60 -1.60 5.86
CA SER A 129 13.42 -1.00 5.23
C SER A 129 13.15 -1.57 3.85
N ARG A 130 14.19 -1.82 3.04
CA ARG A 130 14.05 -2.51 1.75
C ARG A 130 13.49 -3.92 1.91
N ARG A 131 13.92 -4.66 2.94
CA ARG A 131 13.35 -5.99 3.25
C ARG A 131 11.87 -5.92 3.61
N ARG A 132 11.50 -5.02 4.54
CA ARG A 132 10.10 -4.79 4.93
C ARG A 132 9.21 -4.39 3.76
N LEU A 133 9.74 -3.61 2.81
CA LEU A 133 9.02 -3.25 1.58
C LEU A 133 8.78 -4.46 0.69
N ALA A 134 9.81 -5.27 0.44
CA ALA A 134 9.67 -6.48 -0.36
C ALA A 134 8.63 -7.44 0.27
N GLU A 135 8.62 -7.56 1.60
CA GLU A 135 7.62 -8.33 2.34
C GLU A 135 6.20 -7.74 2.19
N ALA A 136 6.06 -6.42 2.28
CA ALA A 136 4.77 -5.75 2.12
C ALA A 136 4.24 -5.85 0.68
N GLU A 137 5.11 -5.72 -0.33
CA GLU A 137 4.76 -5.91 -1.74
C GLU A 137 4.40 -7.36 -2.03
N ALA A 138 5.13 -8.33 -1.46
CA ALA A 138 4.76 -9.74 -1.54
C ALA A 138 3.41 -10.01 -0.87
N HIS A 139 3.11 -9.36 0.25
CA HIS A 139 1.80 -9.46 0.90
C HIS A 139 0.68 -8.85 0.06
N ASP A 140 0.86 -7.66 -0.52
CA ASP A 140 -0.16 -7.04 -1.39
C ASP A 140 -0.37 -7.86 -2.68
N ALA A 141 0.71 -8.44 -3.24
CA ALA A 141 0.63 -9.29 -4.42
C ALA A 141 0.00 -10.68 -4.14
N SER A 142 0.02 -11.15 -2.90
CA SER A 142 -0.52 -12.47 -2.50
C SER A 142 -1.91 -12.40 -1.86
N GLU A 143 -2.47 -11.20 -1.66
CA GLU A 143 -3.81 -11.02 -1.11
C GLU A 143 -4.86 -11.40 -2.17
N VAL A 144 -5.11 -12.71 -2.31
CA VAL A 144 -6.21 -13.25 -3.12
C VAL A 144 -7.53 -12.79 -2.49
N THR A 145 -8.35 -12.05 -3.23
CA THR A 145 -9.61 -11.56 -2.70
C THR A 145 -10.67 -12.67 -2.71
N ILE A 146 -11.66 -12.57 -1.82
CA ILE A 146 -12.82 -13.49 -1.82
C ILE A 146 -13.55 -13.42 -3.17
N GLU A 147 -13.56 -12.26 -3.82
CA GLU A 147 -14.12 -12.05 -5.15
C GLU A 147 -13.34 -12.80 -6.23
N ASP A 148 -12.00 -12.85 -6.14
CA ASP A 148 -11.16 -13.65 -7.05
C ASP A 148 -11.38 -15.16 -6.86
N ILE A 149 -11.52 -15.60 -5.61
CA ILE A 149 -11.84 -17.01 -5.29
C ILE A 149 -13.21 -17.37 -5.88
N LEU A 150 -14.22 -16.54 -5.64
CA LEU A 150 -15.56 -16.77 -6.16
C LEU A 150 -15.57 -16.73 -7.69
N ALA A 151 -14.93 -15.75 -8.31
CA ALA A 151 -14.82 -15.66 -9.77
C ALA A 151 -14.13 -16.89 -10.37
N GLY A 152 -13.06 -17.39 -9.72
CA GLY A 152 -12.39 -18.63 -10.11
C GLY A 152 -13.31 -19.85 -10.04
N THR A 153 -14.09 -19.99 -8.96
CA THR A 153 -15.05 -21.10 -8.81
C THR A 153 -16.20 -21.04 -9.82
N TYR A 154 -16.73 -19.84 -10.10
CA TYR A 154 -17.77 -19.65 -11.10
C TYR A 154 -17.26 -19.96 -12.51
N ALA A 155 -16.08 -19.45 -12.89
CA ALA A 155 -15.48 -19.72 -14.19
C ALA A 155 -15.21 -21.22 -14.41
N ALA A 156 -14.70 -21.91 -13.40
CA ALA A 156 -14.50 -23.36 -13.46
C ALA A 156 -15.82 -24.12 -13.67
N SER A 157 -16.89 -23.71 -12.97
CA SER A 157 -18.20 -24.35 -13.10
C SER A 157 -18.86 -24.15 -14.48
N GLU A 158 -18.63 -22.98 -15.11
CA GLU A 158 -19.14 -22.70 -16.45
C GLU A 158 -18.38 -23.48 -17.52
N GLN A 159 -17.07 -23.65 -17.33
CA GLN A 159 -16.26 -24.46 -18.23
C GLN A 159 -16.65 -25.94 -18.17
N GLU A 160 -16.86 -26.51 -16.98
CA GLU A 160 -17.38 -27.88 -16.84
C GLU A 160 -18.77 -28.06 -17.49
N ARG A 161 -19.66 -27.06 -17.37
CA ARG A 161 -20.98 -27.09 -18.02
C ARG A 161 -20.87 -27.05 -19.54
N SER A 162 -19.97 -26.22 -20.07
CA SER A 162 -19.69 -26.11 -21.50
C SER A 162 -19.15 -27.43 -22.05
N GLU A 163 -18.18 -28.04 -21.34
CA GLU A 163 -17.58 -29.33 -21.72
C GLU A 163 -18.61 -30.47 -21.70
N ARG A 164 -19.48 -30.52 -20.68
CA ARG A 164 -20.57 -31.50 -20.63
C ARG A 164 -21.56 -31.35 -21.79
N ARG A 165 -21.95 -30.12 -22.13
CA ARG A 165 -22.83 -29.86 -23.28
C ARG A 165 -22.16 -30.26 -24.60
N ALA A 166 -20.87 -29.97 -24.77
CA ALA A 166 -20.13 -30.37 -25.96
C ALA A 166 -20.05 -31.89 -26.07
N ALA A 167 -19.82 -32.61 -24.97
CA ALA A 167 -19.82 -34.07 -24.94
C ALA A 167 -21.19 -34.67 -25.28
N GLU A 168 -22.27 -34.06 -24.79
CA GLU A 168 -23.65 -34.51 -25.06
C GLU A 168 -24.05 -34.32 -26.53
N VAL A 169 -23.64 -33.21 -27.15
CA VAL A 169 -23.83 -32.96 -28.59
C VAL A 169 -23.06 -33.95 -29.46
N LEU A 170 -21.84 -34.33 -29.03
CA LEU A 170 -21.04 -35.35 -29.72
C LEU A 170 -21.66 -36.75 -29.60
N ASP A 171 -22.17 -37.13 -28.44
CA ASP A 171 -22.86 -38.42 -28.23
C ASP A 171 -24.16 -38.52 -29.05
N ASP A 172 -24.97 -37.45 -29.06
CA ASP A 172 -26.20 -37.38 -29.85
C ASP A 172 -25.93 -37.42 -31.36
N GLY A 173 -24.83 -36.80 -31.81
CA GLY A 173 -24.36 -36.88 -33.19
C GLY A 173 -23.93 -38.29 -33.59
N LEU A 174 -23.23 -39.01 -32.71
CA LEU A 174 -22.80 -40.39 -32.93
C LEU A 174 -23.99 -41.36 -33.02
N ARG A 175 -24.99 -41.22 -32.14
CA ARG A 175 -26.21 -42.04 -32.17
C ARG A 175 -27.01 -41.88 -33.46
N LYS A 176 -27.25 -40.63 -33.90
CA LYS A 176 -27.97 -40.36 -35.14
C LYS A 176 -27.27 -40.92 -36.38
N ASN A 177 -25.93 -40.93 -36.37
CA ASN A 177 -25.15 -41.47 -37.46
C ASN A 177 -25.25 -43.02 -37.52
N GLN A 178 -25.20 -43.69 -36.36
CA GLN A 178 -25.43 -45.14 -36.28
C GLN A 178 -26.84 -45.55 -36.72
N ASP A 179 -27.88 -44.81 -36.30
CA ASP A 179 -29.27 -45.08 -36.71
C ASP A 179 -29.47 -44.96 -38.22
N SER A 180 -28.76 -44.02 -38.86
CA SER A 180 -28.80 -43.83 -40.32
C SER A 180 -28.07 -44.92 -41.11
N LEU A 181 -27.08 -45.59 -40.50
CA LEU A 181 -26.38 -46.75 -41.07
C LEU A 181 -27.20 -48.05 -40.96
N THR A 182 -28.06 -48.18 -39.96
CA THR A 182 -28.91 -49.37 -39.74
C THR A 182 -30.26 -49.37 -40.48
N ARG A 183 -30.66 -48.26 -41.14
CA ARG A 183 -31.92 -48.14 -41.92
C ARG A 183 -31.77 -48.34 -43.44
N ARG A 184 -30.63 -48.85 -43.92
CA ARG A 184 -30.43 -49.29 -45.31
C ARG A 184 -30.53 -50.79 -45.41
#